data_AF-A0A7S3X6S9-F1
#
_entry.id   AF-A0A7S3X6S9-F1
#
_cell.length_a   1.000
_cell.length_b   1.000
_cell.length_c   1.000
_cell.angle_alpha   90.00
_cell.angle_beta   90.00
_cell.angle_gamma   90.00
#
_symmetry.space_group_name_H-M   'P 1'
#
loop_
_entity.id
_entity.type
_entity.pdbx_description
1 polymer ?
#
loop_
_entity_poly.entity_id
_entity_poly.type
_entity_poly.pdbx_seq_one_letter_code
_entity_poly.pdbx_strand_id
1 'polypeptide(L)'
;AAAVAGMRDNNAILSSRDWARRDVLMQTKCAPLPREEGRPAPRPLNLVQAATVASHAWPPQSTCETLGLTALCDTVRSVAVNREVIAAVSNKNIFHMLQLYVNGIKAAGIKNSMVVALDDETAAWLKVRDVANYVKVLRSRTGDTGNHATSGLKFKVLIDFLSVGCSV
;
A
#
# COMPACT_ATOMS: atom_id res chain seq x y z
N ALA A 1 -20.32 -12.99 -18.60
CA ALA A 1 -20.91 -12.10 -17.59
C ALA A 1 -22.19 -11.54 -18.17
N ALA A 2 -23.36 -11.91 -17.62
CA ALA A 2 -24.62 -11.36 -18.09
C ALA A 2 -24.69 -9.89 -17.66
N ALA A 3 -24.70 -8.99 -18.64
CA ALA A 3 -24.96 -7.59 -18.42
C ALA A 3 -26.38 -7.46 -17.83
N VAL A 4 -26.48 -7.01 -16.58
CA VAL A 4 -27.77 -6.66 -15.99
C VAL A 4 -28.24 -5.39 -16.72
N ALA A 5 -29.25 -5.55 -17.57
CA ALA A 5 -29.82 -4.47 -18.36
C ALA A 5 -30.29 -3.33 -17.45
N GLY A 6 -29.78 -2.11 -17.69
CA GLY A 6 -30.30 -0.89 -17.07
C GLY A 6 -29.28 0.18 -16.69
N MET A 7 -28.03 -0.20 -16.39
CA MET A 7 -26.90 0.73 -16.18
C MET A 7 -25.64 0.07 -16.76
N ARG A 8 -25.06 0.66 -17.80
CA ARG A 8 -23.88 0.10 -18.50
C ARG A 8 -22.57 0.23 -17.71
N ASP A 9 -22.61 0.78 -16.50
CA ASP A 9 -21.41 1.10 -15.72
C ASP A 9 -21.47 0.47 -14.33
N ASN A 10 -20.59 -0.50 -14.10
CA ASN A 10 -20.38 -1.14 -12.81
C ASN A 10 -20.00 -0.12 -11.73
N ASN A 11 -19.33 1.00 -12.06
CA ASN A 11 -19.02 2.06 -11.11
C ASN A 11 -20.27 2.82 -10.65
N ALA A 12 -21.25 2.97 -11.55
CA ALA A 12 -22.53 3.59 -11.21
C ALA A 12 -23.35 2.68 -10.28
N ILE A 13 -23.27 1.35 -10.46
CA ILE A 13 -23.88 0.38 -9.54
C ILE A 13 -23.18 0.41 -8.17
N LEU A 14 -21.84 0.43 -8.13
CA LEU A 14 -21.08 0.49 -6.89
C LEU A 14 -21.32 1.80 -6.10
N SER A 15 -21.53 2.92 -6.78
CA SER A 15 -21.83 4.21 -6.13
C SER A 15 -23.33 4.44 -5.85
N SER A 16 -24.20 3.57 -6.36
CA SER A 16 -25.64 3.62 -6.11
C SER A 16 -26.02 3.05 -4.73
N ARG A 17 -27.26 3.36 -4.32
CA ARG A 17 -27.95 2.69 -3.21
C ARG A 17 -28.68 1.41 -3.65
N ASP A 18 -28.34 0.82 -4.78
CA ASP A 18 -28.94 -0.46 -5.20
C ASP A 18 -28.15 -1.63 -4.59
N TRP A 19 -28.40 -1.92 -3.30
CA TRP A 19 -27.64 -2.89 -2.52
C TRP A 19 -27.71 -4.31 -3.12
N ALA A 20 -28.86 -4.70 -3.66
CA ALA A 20 -29.04 -6.03 -4.27
C ALA A 20 -28.14 -6.20 -5.51
N ARG A 21 -28.08 -5.20 -6.40
CA ARG A 21 -27.19 -5.27 -7.56
C ARG A 21 -25.72 -5.14 -7.18
N ARG A 22 -25.41 -4.36 -6.14
CA ARG A 22 -24.05 -4.25 -5.61
C ARG A 22 -23.56 -5.61 -5.09
N ASP A 23 -24.39 -6.35 -4.37
CA ASP A 23 -24.03 -7.67 -3.84
C ASP A 23 -23.76 -8.67 -4.98
N VAL A 24 -24.63 -8.68 -6.00
CA VAL A 24 -24.43 -9.52 -7.20
C VAL A 24 -23.13 -9.14 -7.94
N LEU A 25 -22.82 -7.85 -8.08
CA LEU A 25 -21.59 -7.38 -8.72
C LEU A 25 -20.33 -7.78 -7.91
N MET A 26 -20.39 -7.66 -6.58
CA MET A 26 -19.30 -8.05 -5.69
C MET A 26 -19.08 -9.58 -5.69
N GLN A 27 -20.16 -10.37 -5.85
CA GLN A 27 -20.08 -11.83 -6.00
C GLN A 27 -19.52 -12.26 -7.35
N THR A 28 -19.92 -11.58 -8.43
CA THR A 28 -19.53 -11.94 -9.81
C THR A 28 -18.13 -11.44 -10.18
N LYS A 29 -17.53 -10.56 -9.38
CA LYS A 29 -16.23 -9.89 -9.56
C LYS A 29 -16.16 -9.08 -10.87
N CYS A 30 -15.62 -7.86 -10.81
CA CYS A 30 -15.38 -7.08 -12.01
C CYS A 30 -14.27 -7.73 -12.86
N ALA A 31 -14.52 -7.90 -14.16
CA ALA A 31 -13.45 -8.24 -15.09
C ALA A 31 -12.52 -7.03 -15.27
N PRO A 32 -11.19 -7.21 -15.24
CA PRO A 32 -10.28 -6.12 -15.56
C PRO A 32 -10.53 -5.69 -17.01
N LEU A 33 -10.74 -4.39 -17.22
CA LEU A 33 -10.83 -3.83 -18.56
C LEU A 33 -9.42 -3.81 -19.19
N PRO A 34 -9.30 -4.12 -20.49
CA PRO A 34 -8.05 -3.92 -21.19
C PRO A 34 -7.68 -2.44 -21.12
N ARG A 35 -6.38 -2.15 -21.11
CA ARG A 35 -5.88 -0.79 -21.20
C ARG A 35 -6.42 -0.17 -22.50
N GLU A 36 -7.09 0.98 -22.39
CA GLU A 36 -7.57 1.73 -23.55
C GLU A 36 -6.42 2.04 -24.52
N GLU A 37 -6.63 1.74 -25.80
CA GLU A 37 -5.70 2.09 -26.87
C GLU A 37 -5.49 3.61 -26.91
N GLY A 38 -4.23 4.04 -27.05
CA GLY A 38 -3.88 5.46 -27.05
C GLY A 38 -3.65 6.09 -25.68
N ARG A 39 -3.85 5.37 -24.55
CA ARG A 39 -3.42 5.91 -23.24
C ARG A 39 -1.89 6.09 -23.20
N PRO A 40 -1.39 7.29 -22.86
CA PRO A 40 0.05 7.55 -22.78
C PRO A 40 0.71 6.59 -21.79
N ALA A 41 1.90 6.10 -22.11
CA ALA A 41 2.68 5.27 -21.21
C ALA A 41 2.82 5.96 -19.84
N PRO A 42 2.82 5.22 -18.73
CA PRO A 42 3.08 5.81 -17.42
C PRO A 42 4.42 6.57 -17.47
N ARG A 43 4.43 7.79 -16.94
CA ARG A 43 5.68 8.57 -16.85
C ARG A 43 6.68 7.79 -15.98
N PRO A 44 7.97 7.70 -16.38
CA PRO A 44 8.97 7.09 -15.51
C PRO A 44 9.05 7.83 -14.16
N LEU A 45 9.35 7.07 -13.11
CA LEU A 45 9.58 7.63 -11.78
C LEU A 45 10.74 8.63 -11.81
N ASN A 46 10.59 9.72 -11.07
CA ASN A 46 11.70 10.62 -10.79
C ASN A 46 12.45 10.09 -9.56
N LEU A 47 13.33 9.12 -9.79
CA LEU A 47 14.04 8.44 -8.72
C LEU A 47 15.04 9.39 -8.05
N VAL A 48 14.91 9.55 -6.73
CA VAL A 48 15.87 10.30 -5.90
C VAL A 48 17.26 9.65 -5.94
N GLN A 49 17.29 8.31 -6.08
CA GLN A 49 18.52 7.54 -6.25
C GLN A 49 18.62 7.03 -7.70
N ALA A 50 19.73 7.36 -8.37
CA ALA A 50 19.92 7.07 -9.79
C ALA A 50 19.66 5.58 -10.15
N ALA A 51 19.05 5.36 -11.31
CA ALA A 51 18.77 4.03 -11.87
C ALA A 51 20.05 3.26 -12.27
N THR A 52 21.23 3.90 -12.18
CA THR A 52 22.54 3.29 -12.49
C THR A 52 22.95 2.22 -11.49
N VAL A 53 22.37 2.19 -10.29
CA VAL A 53 22.45 1.03 -9.40
C VAL A 53 21.59 -0.08 -10.00
N ALA A 54 22.20 -1.21 -10.37
CA ALA A 54 21.49 -2.38 -10.86
C ALA A 54 20.27 -2.66 -9.98
N SER A 55 19.11 -3.01 -10.57
CA SER A 55 17.85 -3.18 -9.82
C SER A 55 17.98 -4.16 -8.64
N HIS A 56 18.85 -5.15 -8.77
CA HIS A 56 19.17 -6.16 -7.75
C HIS A 56 20.01 -5.62 -6.57
N ALA A 57 20.70 -4.49 -6.75
CA ALA A 57 21.56 -3.84 -5.75
C ALA A 57 20.86 -2.67 -5.04
N TRP A 58 19.55 -2.52 -5.25
CA TRP A 58 18.71 -1.50 -4.64
C TRP A 58 17.80 -2.11 -3.53
N PRO A 59 17.57 -1.41 -2.41
CA PRO A 59 18.32 -0.24 -1.96
C PRO A 59 19.77 -0.60 -1.57
N PRO A 60 20.77 0.27 -1.80
CA PRO A 60 22.15 -0.01 -1.41
C PRO A 60 22.28 -0.21 0.10
N GLN A 61 22.94 -1.29 0.50
CA GLN A 61 23.11 -1.65 1.91
C GLN A 61 23.76 -0.53 2.74
N SER A 62 24.75 0.16 2.18
CA SER A 62 25.40 1.31 2.84
C SER A 62 24.45 2.46 3.14
N THR A 63 23.48 2.74 2.25
CA THR A 63 22.44 3.73 2.49
C THR A 63 21.51 3.30 3.61
N CYS A 64 21.09 2.02 3.59
CA CYS A 64 20.22 1.45 4.63
C CYS A 64 20.85 1.52 6.01
N GLU A 65 22.13 1.18 6.13
CA GLU A 65 22.88 1.20 7.39
C GLU A 65 23.11 2.63 7.87
N THR A 66 23.54 3.53 6.99
CA THR A 66 23.79 4.95 7.34
C THR A 66 22.54 5.64 7.87
N LEU A 67 21.37 5.31 7.31
CA LEU A 67 20.08 5.88 7.73
C LEU A 67 19.43 5.11 8.89
N GLY A 68 19.96 3.96 9.29
CA GLY A 68 19.32 3.09 10.28
C GLY A 68 17.98 2.49 9.80
N LEU A 69 17.82 2.30 8.48
CA LEU A 69 16.57 1.85 7.83
C LEU A 69 16.67 0.41 7.29
N THR A 70 17.57 -0.41 7.81
CA THR A 70 17.80 -1.78 7.32
C THR A 70 16.52 -2.61 7.26
N ALA A 71 15.69 -2.57 8.29
CA ALA A 71 14.42 -3.31 8.31
C ALA A 71 13.44 -2.86 7.20
N LEU A 72 13.39 -1.55 6.92
CA LEU A 72 12.60 -1.03 5.81
C LEU A 72 13.17 -1.52 4.48
N CYS A 73 14.49 -1.39 4.29
CA CYS A 73 15.18 -1.83 3.08
C CYS A 73 14.94 -3.31 2.76
N ASP A 74 15.02 -4.18 3.75
CA ASP A 74 14.79 -5.62 3.58
C ASP A 74 13.35 -5.90 3.16
N THR A 75 12.39 -5.18 3.76
CA THR A 75 10.98 -5.30 3.42
C THR A 75 10.73 -4.84 1.98
N VAL A 76 11.14 -3.62 1.61
CA VAL A 76 10.91 -3.10 0.25
C VAL A 76 11.64 -3.91 -0.81
N ARG A 77 12.81 -4.49 -0.51
CA ARG A 77 13.51 -5.39 -1.45
C ARG A 77 12.70 -6.64 -1.77
N SER A 78 11.89 -7.12 -0.82
CA SER A 78 11.05 -8.31 -1.01
C SER A 78 9.73 -8.04 -1.74
N VAL A 79 9.13 -6.86 -1.57
CA VAL A 79 7.78 -6.57 -2.09
C VAL A 79 7.73 -5.56 -3.21
N ALA A 80 8.75 -4.70 -3.38
CA ALA A 80 8.69 -3.62 -4.35
C ALA A 80 8.71 -4.17 -5.78
N VAL A 81 7.89 -3.57 -6.63
CA VAL A 81 7.90 -3.78 -8.08
C VAL A 81 8.34 -2.48 -8.71
N ASN A 82 9.42 -2.49 -9.50
CA ASN A 82 9.99 -1.27 -10.08
C ASN A 82 10.33 -0.16 -9.06
N ARG A 83 10.75 -0.55 -7.84
CA ARG A 83 10.97 0.37 -6.70
C ARG A 83 9.70 1.06 -6.21
N GLU A 84 8.53 0.47 -6.45
CA GLU A 84 7.22 0.98 -6.02
C GLU A 84 6.55 0.04 -5.02
N VAL A 85 5.98 0.62 -3.96
CA VAL A 85 5.13 -0.09 -3.00
C VAL A 85 3.89 0.74 -2.67
N ILE A 86 2.81 0.08 -2.31
CA ILE A 86 1.67 0.70 -1.63
C ILE A 86 1.87 0.48 -0.13
N ALA A 87 2.08 1.56 0.62
CA ALA A 87 2.23 1.49 2.07
C ALA A 87 0.97 2.02 2.79
N ALA A 88 0.43 1.23 3.71
CA ALA A 88 -0.50 1.71 4.73
C ALA A 88 0.22 1.98 6.04
N VAL A 89 -0.17 3.01 6.78
CA VAL A 89 0.35 3.29 8.13
C VAL A 89 -0.75 2.99 9.13
N SER A 90 -0.49 2.14 10.13
CA SER A 90 -1.52 1.69 11.05
C SER A 90 -1.01 1.34 12.45
N ASN A 91 -1.93 1.29 13.40
CA ASN A 91 -1.70 0.93 14.79
C ASN A 91 -2.85 0.05 15.32
N LYS A 92 -2.69 -0.47 16.53
CA LYS A 92 -3.65 -1.42 17.12
C LYS A 92 -5.07 -0.88 17.32
N ASN A 93 -5.22 0.44 17.44
CA ASN A 93 -6.51 1.07 17.74
C ASN A 93 -7.48 1.01 16.55
N ILE A 94 -6.99 0.73 15.34
CA ILE A 94 -7.79 0.75 14.11
C ILE A 94 -7.73 -0.57 13.34
N PHE A 95 -7.57 -1.70 14.02
CA PHE A 95 -7.53 -3.03 13.39
C PHE A 95 -8.71 -3.34 12.48
N HIS A 96 -9.92 -2.84 12.79
CA HIS A 96 -11.07 -3.03 11.91
C HIS A 96 -10.85 -2.41 10.52
N MET A 97 -10.24 -1.22 10.44
CA MET A 97 -9.87 -0.57 9.16
C MET A 97 -8.70 -1.27 8.49
N LEU A 98 -7.69 -1.68 9.28
CA LEU A 98 -6.54 -2.41 8.76
C LEU A 98 -6.94 -3.74 8.12
N GLN A 99 -7.89 -4.45 8.74
CA GLN A 99 -8.43 -5.72 8.22
C GLN A 99 -9.15 -5.52 6.89
N LEU A 100 -9.93 -4.44 6.75
CA LEU A 100 -10.56 -4.08 5.47
C LEU A 100 -9.52 -3.79 4.38
N TYR A 101 -8.48 -3.01 4.71
CA TYR A 101 -7.39 -2.72 3.79
C TYR A 101 -6.67 -4.00 3.34
N VAL A 102 -6.22 -4.84 4.28
CA VAL A 102 -5.49 -6.08 3.99
C VAL A 102 -6.33 -7.03 3.13
N ASN A 103 -7.62 -7.17 3.45
CA ASN A 103 -8.52 -8.01 2.66
C ASN A 103 -8.71 -7.46 1.24
N GLY A 104 -8.85 -6.14 1.10
CA GLY A 104 -8.98 -5.47 -0.19
C GLY A 104 -7.75 -5.67 -1.08
N ILE A 105 -6.55 -5.45 -0.53
CA ILE A 105 -5.28 -5.66 -1.22
C ILE A 105 -5.15 -7.11 -1.72
N LYS A 106 -5.41 -8.09 -0.85
CA LYS A 106 -5.33 -9.51 -1.20
C LYS A 106 -6.37 -9.90 -2.26
N ALA A 107 -7.60 -9.43 -2.11
CA ALA A 107 -8.67 -9.68 -3.08
C ALA A 107 -8.38 -9.07 -4.45
N ALA A 108 -7.71 -7.91 -4.49
CA ALA A 108 -7.26 -7.25 -5.71
C ALA A 108 -6.00 -7.87 -6.33
N GLY A 109 -5.34 -8.82 -5.66
CA GLY A 109 -4.11 -9.45 -6.14
C GLY A 109 -2.91 -8.50 -6.18
N ILE A 110 -2.92 -7.42 -5.39
CA ILE A 110 -1.83 -6.45 -5.32
C ILE A 110 -0.69 -7.05 -4.49
N LYS A 111 0.46 -7.27 -5.12
CA LYS A 111 1.62 -7.92 -4.49
C LYS A 111 2.64 -6.96 -3.91
N ASN A 112 2.72 -5.74 -4.43
CA ASN A 112 3.65 -4.71 -3.97
C ASN A 112 3.04 -3.84 -2.89
N SER A 113 2.56 -4.45 -1.80
CA SER A 113 1.98 -3.72 -0.68
C SER A 113 2.64 -4.11 0.64
N MET A 114 2.67 -3.17 1.57
CA MET A 114 3.17 -3.39 2.92
C MET A 114 2.46 -2.47 3.92
N VAL A 115 2.64 -2.78 5.21
CA VAL A 115 2.09 -1.97 6.29
C VAL A 115 3.22 -1.47 7.20
N VAL A 116 3.25 -0.17 7.46
CA VAL A 116 4.08 0.43 8.49
C VAL A 116 3.33 0.35 9.82
N ALA A 117 3.81 -0.54 10.68
CA ALA A 117 3.23 -0.78 12.00
C ALA A 117 3.81 0.22 13.00
N LEU A 118 2.94 0.97 13.68
CA LEU A 118 3.36 1.96 14.68
C LEU A 118 3.54 1.37 16.09
N ASP A 119 3.21 0.10 16.27
CA ASP A 119 3.36 -0.68 17.50
C ASP A 119 3.59 -2.17 17.20
N ASP A 120 4.15 -2.89 18.18
CA ASP A 120 4.51 -4.31 18.05
C ASP A 120 3.27 -5.22 17.94
N GLU A 121 2.15 -4.83 18.54
CA GLU A 121 0.88 -5.57 18.46
C GLU A 121 0.37 -5.63 17.02
N THR A 122 0.49 -4.51 16.29
CA THR A 122 0.15 -4.42 14.87
C THR A 122 1.10 -5.27 14.02
N ALA A 123 2.40 -5.23 14.32
CA ALA A 123 3.39 -6.06 13.63
C ALA A 123 3.10 -7.57 13.82
N ALA A 124 2.80 -7.99 15.04
CA ALA A 124 2.42 -9.37 15.35
C ALA A 124 1.13 -9.76 14.62
N TRP A 125 0.12 -8.88 14.61
CA TRP A 125 -1.15 -9.10 13.91
C TRP A 125 -0.97 -9.29 12.40
N LEU A 126 -0.06 -8.53 11.78
CA LEU A 126 0.28 -8.60 10.36
C LEU A 126 1.08 -9.86 10.02
N LYS A 127 2.02 -10.26 10.88
CA LYS A 127 2.85 -11.46 10.68
C LYS A 127 2.03 -12.74 10.58
N VAL A 128 1.03 -12.92 11.45
CA VAL A 128 0.11 -14.08 11.42
C VAL A 128 -0.73 -14.10 10.12
N ARG A 129 -0.87 -12.96 9.45
CA ARG A 129 -1.63 -12.81 8.20
C ARG A 129 -0.76 -12.78 6.96
N ASP A 130 0.55 -13.04 7.07
CA ASP A 130 1.48 -13.00 5.95
C ASP A 130 1.41 -11.66 5.18
N VAL A 131 1.47 -10.56 5.93
CA VAL A 131 1.52 -9.20 5.36
C VAL A 131 2.89 -8.59 5.66
N ALA A 132 3.60 -8.20 4.61
CA ALA A 132 4.88 -7.51 4.72
C ALA A 132 4.74 -6.24 5.55
N ASN A 133 5.64 -6.05 6.52
CA ASN A 133 5.53 -4.94 7.44
C ASN A 133 6.88 -4.42 7.91
N TYR A 134 6.89 -3.14 8.27
CA TYR A 134 8.02 -2.43 8.85
C TYR A 134 7.56 -1.73 10.13
N VAL A 135 8.23 -2.00 11.25
CA VAL A 135 7.89 -1.39 12.54
C VAL A 135 8.57 -0.04 12.65
N LYS A 136 7.78 1.01 12.84
CA LYS A 136 8.27 2.36 13.10
C LYS A 136 7.46 2.99 14.22
N VAL A 137 7.95 2.86 15.45
CA VAL A 137 7.30 3.45 16.62
C VAL A 137 7.42 4.97 16.54
N LEU A 138 6.32 5.61 16.17
CA LEU A 138 6.21 7.05 16.07
C LEU A 138 5.23 7.56 17.11
N ARG A 139 5.69 8.51 17.94
CA ARG A 139 4.82 9.20 18.89
C ARG A 139 4.43 10.56 18.32
N SER A 140 3.13 10.87 18.35
CA SER A 140 2.64 12.22 18.12
C SER A 140 3.26 13.18 19.14
N ARG A 141 3.46 14.45 18.77
CA ARG A 141 3.95 15.50 19.70
C ARG A 141 3.02 15.66 20.91
N THR A 142 1.75 15.32 20.77
CA THR A 142 0.72 15.39 21.84
C THR A 142 0.50 14.06 22.55
N GLY A 143 1.16 12.97 22.14
CA GLY A 143 0.91 11.61 22.65
C GLY A 143 -0.38 10.95 22.13
N ASP A 144 -1.19 11.67 21.34
CA ASP A 144 -2.41 11.14 20.74
C ASP A 144 -2.11 10.05 19.68
N THR A 145 -2.93 9.00 19.67
CA THR A 145 -2.82 7.81 18.81
C THR A 145 -4.00 7.66 17.83
N GLY A 146 -4.90 8.64 17.77
CA GLY A 146 -6.01 8.70 16.82
C GLY A 146 -5.58 9.00 15.38
N ASN A 147 -6.51 8.81 14.43
CA ASN A 147 -6.24 8.98 12.98
C ASN A 147 -5.74 10.40 12.63
N HIS A 148 -6.22 11.43 13.32
CA HIS A 148 -5.78 12.82 13.11
C HIS A 148 -4.33 13.05 13.56
N ALA A 149 -3.92 12.51 14.71
CA ALA A 149 -2.53 12.57 15.18
C ALA A 149 -1.57 11.74 14.31
N THR A 150 -2.07 10.62 13.77
CA THR A 150 -1.33 9.72 12.87
C THR A 150 -1.02 10.38 11.52
N SER A 151 -1.85 11.34 11.08
CA SER A 151 -1.66 12.04 9.80
C SER A 151 -0.40 12.91 9.72
N GLY A 152 0.13 13.42 10.85
CA GLY A 152 1.40 14.17 10.89
C GLY A 152 2.63 13.25 10.78
N LEU A 153 2.46 11.96 11.05
CA LEU A 153 3.51 10.95 11.03
C LEU A 153 3.80 10.45 9.60
N LYS A 154 2.84 10.61 8.68
CA LYS A 154 2.96 10.16 7.29
C LYS A 154 4.17 10.75 6.58
N PHE A 155 4.54 12.00 6.86
CA PHE A 155 5.71 12.61 6.23
C PHE A 155 7.02 11.98 6.72
N LYS A 156 7.11 11.60 7.99
CA LYS A 156 8.28 10.86 8.52
C LYS A 156 8.38 9.46 7.92
N VAL A 157 7.25 8.86 7.55
CA VAL A 157 7.22 7.59 6.84
C VAL A 157 7.65 7.81 5.38
N LEU A 158 7.05 8.77 4.68
CA LEU A 158 7.39 9.12 3.29
C LEU A 158 8.88 9.45 3.12
N ILE A 159 9.47 10.19 4.06
CA ILE A 159 10.91 10.50 4.03
C ILE A 159 11.74 9.22 4.01
N ASP A 160 11.46 8.23 4.85
CA ASP A 160 12.24 6.98 4.86
C ASP A 160 12.22 6.28 3.50
N PHE A 161 11.03 6.12 2.91
CA PHE A 161 10.86 5.48 1.59
C PHE A 161 11.60 6.25 0.51
N LEU A 162 11.44 7.58 0.47
CA LEU A 162 12.11 8.42 -0.52
C LEU A 162 13.63 8.41 -0.35
N SER A 163 14.13 8.39 0.90
CA SER A 163 15.56 8.35 1.22
C SER A 163 16.23 7.05 0.78
N VAL A 164 15.50 5.93 0.78
CA VAL A 164 16.01 4.66 0.22
C VAL A 164 15.72 4.52 -1.29
N GLY A 165 15.15 5.54 -1.92
CA GLY A 165 14.84 5.56 -3.35
C GLY A 165 13.62 4.74 -3.74
N CYS A 166 12.69 4.51 -2.81
CA CYS A 166 11.43 3.80 -3.02
C CYS A 166 10.30 4.80 -3.29
N SER A 167 9.55 4.58 -4.35
CA SER A 167 8.28 5.25 -4.60
C SER A 167 7.20 4.59 -3.73
N VAL A 168 6.38 5.42 -3.09
CA VAL A 168 5.36 5.03 -2.10
C VAL A 168 4.11 5.88 -2.21
#